data_AF-A0A354UPE4-F1
#
_entry.id   AF-A0A354UPE4-F1
#
_cell.length_a   1.000
_cell.length_b   1.000
_cell.length_c   1.000
_cell.angle_alpha   90.00
_cell.angle_beta   90.00
_cell.angle_gamma   90.00
#
_symmetry.space_group_name_H-M   'P 1'
#
loop_
_entity.id
_entity.type
_entity.pdbx_description
1 polymer ?
#
loop_
_entity_poly.entity_id
_entity_poly.type
_entity_poly.pdbx_seq_one_letter_code
_entity_poly.pdbx_strand_id
1 'polypeptide(L)'
;MTREEFNSLIEIETTMRPNDEDWKIIEFVYTFHPSISETRGKEQIAYLYKTFGMRIIKDMIQTAKRAEAMEKELSELRAKYNKLKDTYKALSK
;
A
#
# COMPACT_ATOMS: atom_id res chain seq x y z
N MET A 1 6.69 -5.37 1.16
CA MET A 1 7.62 -6.09 2.05
C MET A 1 7.19 -7.56 2.06
N THR A 2 8.07 -8.49 2.40
CA THR A 2 7.64 -9.89 2.59
C THR A 2 7.05 -10.12 3.98
N ARG A 3 6.34 -11.24 4.16
CA ARG A 3 5.79 -11.62 5.47
C ARG A 3 6.88 -11.86 6.51
N GLU A 4 8.01 -12.41 6.07
CA GLU A 4 9.19 -12.66 6.91
C GLU A 4 9.80 -11.35 7.38
N GLU A 5 9.97 -10.37 6.48
CA GLU A 5 10.44 -9.02 6.85
C GLU A 5 9.53 -8.38 7.90
N PHE A 6 8.20 -8.48 7.71
CA PHE A 6 7.23 -7.99 8.69
C PHE A 6 7.35 -8.71 10.03
N ASN A 7 7.41 -10.05 10.01
CA ASN A 7 7.50 -10.87 11.22
C ASN A 7 8.78 -10.54 12.02
N SER A 8 9.93 -10.41 11.36
CA SER A 8 11.18 -9.99 12.01
C SER A 8 11.08 -8.60 12.62
N LEU A 9 10.31 -7.69 12.01
CA LEU A 9 10.06 -6.37 12.60
C LEU A 9 9.15 -6.46 13.82
N ILE A 10 8.23 -7.42 13.91
CA ILE A 10 7.26 -7.54 15.01
C ILE A 10 7.69 -8.46 16.17
N GLU A 11 8.78 -9.21 16.03
CA GLU A 11 9.35 -10.12 17.05
C GLU A 11 9.91 -9.37 18.27
N ILE A 12 9.02 -8.77 19.05
CA ILE A 12 9.23 -8.42 20.45
C ILE A 12 8.27 -9.33 21.24
N GLU A 13 8.73 -9.90 22.36
CA GLU A 13 8.18 -11.05 23.14
C GLU A 13 6.65 -11.18 23.33
N THR A 14 5.85 -10.15 23.03
CA THR A 14 4.42 -10.09 23.35
C THR A 14 3.50 -9.94 22.13
N THR A 15 4.02 -9.83 20.90
CA THR A 15 3.19 -9.60 19.70
C THR A 15 2.91 -10.92 18.96
N MET A 16 1.63 -11.31 18.87
CA MET A 16 1.20 -12.49 18.12
C MET A 16 1.43 -12.28 16.61
N ARG A 17 1.90 -13.31 15.90
CA ARG A 17 2.07 -13.25 14.44
C ARG A 17 0.71 -13.22 13.73
N PRO A 18 0.53 -12.42 12.66
CA PRO A 18 -0.69 -12.43 11.85
C PRO A 18 -0.93 -13.80 11.20
N ASN A 19 -2.18 -14.26 11.20
CA ASN A 19 -2.62 -15.35 10.32
C ASN A 19 -2.66 -14.89 8.86
N ASP A 20 -3.02 -15.79 7.94
CA ASP A 20 -2.99 -15.51 6.50
C ASP A 20 -4.01 -14.45 6.06
N GLU A 21 -5.17 -14.37 6.73
CA GLU A 21 -6.20 -13.36 6.44
C GLU A 21 -5.75 -11.97 6.88
N ASP A 22 -5.21 -11.88 8.11
CA ASP A 22 -4.69 -10.64 8.65
C ASP A 22 -3.44 -10.18 7.86
N TRP A 23 -2.60 -11.11 7.39
CA TRP A 23 -1.47 -10.79 6.52
C TRP A 23 -1.89 -10.10 5.22
N LYS A 24 -2.92 -10.63 4.53
CA LYS A 24 -3.44 -10.00 3.30
C LYS A 24 -3.90 -8.56 3.55
N ILE A 25 -4.49 -8.30 4.70
CA ILE A 25 -4.94 -6.95 5.09
C ILE A 25 -3.73 -6.04 5.35
N ILE A 26 -2.73 -6.52 6.09
CA ILE A 26 -1.50 -5.76 6.38
C ILE A 26 -0.77 -5.41 5.07
N GLU A 27 -0.60 -6.38 4.19
CA GLU A 27 0.06 -6.21 2.89
C GLU A 27 -0.68 -5.19 2.02
N PHE A 28 -2.00 -5.27 1.98
CA PHE A 28 -2.83 -4.33 1.23
C PHE A 28 -2.69 -2.89 1.77
N VAL A 29 -2.78 -2.70 3.09
CA VAL A 29 -2.63 -1.38 3.72
C VAL A 29 -1.21 -0.85 3.54
N TYR A 30 -0.19 -1.68 3.68
CA TYR A 30 1.20 -1.30 3.43
C TYR A 30 1.41 -0.81 1.99
N THR A 31 0.73 -1.44 1.02
CA THR A 31 0.94 -1.14 -0.40
C THR A 31 0.23 0.14 -0.83
N PHE A 32 -1.02 0.34 -0.40
CA PHE A 32 -1.88 1.39 -0.97
C PHE A 32 -2.24 2.52 -0.02
N HIS A 33 -1.99 2.40 1.30
CA HIS A 33 -2.42 3.46 2.21
C HIS A 33 -1.49 4.68 2.12
N PRO A 34 -2.01 5.89 1.80
CA PRO A 34 -1.18 7.06 1.47
C PRO A 34 -0.35 7.60 2.64
N SER A 35 -0.74 7.29 3.88
CA SER A 35 0.03 7.66 5.08
C SER A 35 1.18 6.70 5.39
N ILE A 36 1.29 5.58 4.67
CA ILE A 36 2.43 4.68 4.73
C ILE A 36 3.41 5.13 3.66
N SER A 37 4.57 5.58 4.09
CA SER A 37 5.59 6.16 3.21
C SER A 37 6.34 5.09 2.42
N GLU A 38 6.81 5.42 1.22
CA GLU A 38 7.65 4.51 0.42
C GLU A 38 9.00 4.22 1.10
N THR A 39 9.56 5.19 1.82
CA THR A 39 10.90 5.09 2.41
C THR A 39 10.92 4.44 3.79
N ARG A 40 9.88 4.67 4.60
CA ARG A 40 9.79 4.17 6.00
C ARG A 40 8.54 3.33 6.26
N GLY A 41 7.89 2.87 5.19
CA GLY A 41 6.62 2.17 5.29
C GLY A 41 6.72 0.87 6.08
N LYS A 42 7.89 0.22 6.03
CA LYS A 42 8.14 -1.03 6.74
C LYS A 42 8.07 -0.83 8.25
N GLU A 43 8.79 0.17 8.77
CA GLU A 43 8.78 0.49 10.20
C GLU A 43 7.44 1.05 10.64
N GLN A 44 6.76 1.84 9.80
CA GLN A 44 5.48 2.45 10.12
C GLN A 44 4.37 1.40 10.31
N ILE A 45 4.20 0.48 9.37
CA ILE A 45 3.15 -0.53 9.47
C ILE A 45 3.43 -1.53 10.60
N ALA A 46 4.70 -1.88 10.83
CA ALA A 46 5.09 -2.71 11.97
C ALA A 46 4.82 -2.00 13.30
N TYR A 47 5.14 -0.71 13.41
CA TYR A 47 4.84 0.11 14.60
C TYR A 47 3.34 0.19 14.87
N LEU A 48 2.52 0.44 13.84
CA LEU A 48 1.06 0.48 13.97
C LEU A 48 0.50 -0.86 14.47
N TYR A 49 0.98 -1.96 13.91
CA TYR A 49 0.57 -3.30 14.33
C TYR A 49 0.99 -3.61 15.76
N LYS A 50 2.24 -3.32 16.15
CA LYS A 50 2.72 -3.54 17.53
C LYS A 50 1.94 -2.75 18.56
N THR A 51 1.64 -1.48 18.24
CA THR A 51 1.08 -0.53 19.20
C THR A 51 -0.43 -0.72 19.37
N PHE A 52 -1.14 -1.04 18.28
CA PHE A 52 -2.61 -1.04 18.26
C PHE A 52 -3.24 -2.35 17.76
N GLY A 53 -2.42 -3.32 17.34
CA GLY A 53 -2.87 -4.60 16.79
C GLY A 53 -3.56 -4.46 15.44
N MET A 54 -4.30 -5.51 15.04
CA MET A 54 -5.04 -5.51 13.77
C MET A 54 -6.16 -4.46 13.70
N ARG A 55 -6.63 -3.92 14.83
CA ARG A 55 -7.75 -2.98 14.84
C ARG A 55 -7.44 -1.72 14.02
N ILE A 56 -6.28 -1.10 14.26
CA ILE A 56 -5.88 0.09 13.50
C ILE A 56 -5.70 -0.23 12.01
N ILE A 57 -5.14 -1.39 11.69
CA ILE A 57 -4.90 -1.80 10.31
C ILE A 57 -6.24 -1.99 9.57
N LYS A 58 -7.24 -2.57 10.25
CA LYS A 58 -8.60 -2.75 9.69
C LYS A 58 -9.29 -1.41 9.45
N ASP A 59 -9.13 -0.44 10.35
CA ASP A 59 -9.67 0.90 10.19
C ASP A 59 -9.06 1.64 8.97
N MET A 60 -7.83 1.30 8.59
CA MET A 60 -7.13 1.88 7.43
C MET A 60 -7.58 1.32 6.07
N ILE A 61 -8.31 0.19 6.02
CA ILE A 61 -8.66 -0.49 4.77
C ILE A 61 -9.44 0.41 3.81
N GLN A 62 -10.41 1.18 4.31
CA GLN A 62 -11.28 1.97 3.43
C GLN A 62 -10.51 3.08 2.71
N THR A 63 -9.53 3.68 3.39
CA THR A 63 -8.65 4.69 2.78
C THR A 63 -7.71 4.05 1.77
N ALA A 64 -7.13 2.89 2.09
CA ALA A 64 -6.28 2.14 1.15
C ALA A 64 -7.03 1.73 -0.13
N LYS A 65 -8.28 1.26 -0.02
CA LYS A 65 -9.14 0.93 -1.18
C LYS A 65 -9.42 2.13 -2.08
N ARG A 66 -9.66 3.31 -1.49
CA ARG A 66 -9.88 4.54 -2.25
C ARG A 66 -8.60 4.96 -2.98
N ALA A 67 -7.45 4.85 -2.32
CA ALA A 67 -6.15 5.15 -2.92
C ALA A 67 -5.84 4.21 -4.09
N GLU A 68 -6.01 2.89 -3.93
CA GLU A 68 -5.85 1.89 -5.00
C GLU A 68 -6.72 2.23 -6.24
N ALA A 69 -8.00 2.56 -6.02
CA ALA A 69 -8.90 2.93 -7.11
C ALA A 69 -8.44 4.20 -7.85
N MET A 70 -7.99 5.22 -7.11
CA MET A 70 -7.45 6.46 -7.69
C MET A 70 -6.14 6.21 -8.43
N GLU A 71 -5.23 5.38 -7.90
CA GLU A 71 -3.98 5.01 -8.58
C GLU A 71 -4.25 4.29 -9.91
N LYS A 72 -5.23 3.39 -9.92
CA LYS A 72 -5.68 2.71 -11.14
C LYS A 72 -6.21 3.70 -12.16
N GLU A 73 -7.10 4.61 -11.75
CA GLU A 73 -7.66 5.64 -12.63
C GLU A 73 -6.56 6.57 -13.18
N LEU A 74 -5.62 7.00 -12.34
CA LEU A 74 -4.47 7.81 -12.74
C LEU A 74 -3.61 7.08 -13.77
N SER A 75 -3.37 5.78 -13.58
CA SER A 75 -2.61 4.96 -14.54
C SER A 75 -3.31 4.91 -15.91
N GLU A 76 -4.61 4.66 -15.92
CA GLU A 76 -5.42 4.62 -17.15
C GLU A 76 -5.45 5.99 -17.86
N LEU A 77 -5.62 7.08 -17.12
CA LEU A 77 -5.59 8.44 -17.67
C LEU A 77 -4.21 8.79 -18.24
N ARG A 78 -3.12 8.44 -17.55
CA ARG A 78 -1.75 8.64 -18.04
C ARG A 78 -1.52 7.89 -19.35
N ALA A 79 -2.00 6.65 -19.47
CA ALA A 79 -1.91 5.88 -20.70
C ALA A 79 -2.66 6.57 -21.86
N LYS A 80 -3.89 7.04 -21.62
CA LYS A 80 -4.67 7.80 -22.62
C LYS A 80 -3.98 9.11 -23.02
N TYR A 81 -3.48 9.87 -22.05
CA TYR A 81 -2.73 11.10 -22.29
C TYR A 81 -1.49 10.86 -23.15
N ASN A 82 -0.69 9.84 -22.82
CA ASN A 82 0.52 9.51 -23.58
C ASN A 82 0.19 9.13 -25.02
N LYS A 83 -0.85 8.33 -25.24
CA LYS A 83 -1.31 7.99 -26.59
C LYS A 83 -1.70 9.24 -27.40
N LEU A 84 -2.46 10.15 -26.79
CA LEU A 84 -2.88 11.40 -27.45
C LEU A 84 -1.67 12.32 -27.73
N LYS A 85 -0.73 12.42 -26.80
CA LYS A 85 0.52 13.18 -26.94
C LYS A 85 1.35 12.67 -28.11
N ASP A 86 1.45 11.35 -28.28
CA ASP A 86 2.21 10.75 -29.39
C ASP A 86 1.53 11.01 -30.73
N THR A 87 0.19 10.91 -30.80
CA THR A 87 -0.56 11.28 -32.02
C THR A 87 -0.41 12.75 -32.38
N TYR A 88 -0.39 13.65 -31.40
CA TYR A 88 -0.21 15.08 -31.64
C TYR A 88 1.18 15.38 -32.20
N LYS A 89 2.22 14.77 -31.62
CA LYS A 89 3.60 14.89 -32.12
C LYS A 89 3.76 14.32 -33.54
N ALA A 90 2.99 13.31 -33.91
CA ALA A 90 3.02 12.75 -35.26
C ALA A 90 2.38 13.69 -36.29
N LEU A 91 1.39 14.51 -35.89
CA LEU A 91 0.76 15.52 -36.76
C LEU A 91 1.61 16.77 -36.94
N SER A 92 2.50 17.08 -35.99
CA SER A 92 3.41 18.23 -36.06
C SER A 92 4.71 17.93 -36.82
N LYS A 93 4.79 16.81 -37.52
CA LYS A 93 5.91 16.40 -38.39
C LYS A 93 5.44 16.41 -39.84
#